data_AF-A0A497LNM3-F1
#
_entry.id   AF-A0A497LNM3-F1
#
_cell.length_a   1.000
_cell.length_b   1.000
_cell.length_c   1.000
_cell.angle_alpha   90.00
_cell.angle_beta   90.00
_cell.angle_gamma   90.00
#
_symmetry.space_group_name_H-M   'P 1'
#
loop_
_entity.id
_entity.type
_entity.pdbx_description
1 polymer ?
#
loop_
_entity_poly.entity_id
_entity_poly.type
_entity_poly.pdbx_seq_one_letter_code
_entity_poly.pdbx_strand_id
1 'polypeptide(L)' 'MVGGGEMKKKKYYAINWYECHVWVESGYYDDDNEAERDLARNNPQVILNQEEMRAVVDSVITDFPDLKVSGSE' A
#
# COMPACT_ATOMS: atom_id res chain seq x y z
N MET A 1 -9.75 18.91 30.15
CA MET A 1 -9.73 18.86 28.67
C MET A 1 -8.36 18.39 28.23
N VAL A 2 -8.24 17.12 27.84
CA VAL A 2 -7.20 16.65 26.91
C VAL A 2 -7.94 15.66 26.03
N GLY A 3 -8.48 16.14 24.91
CA GLY A 3 -9.01 15.26 23.89
C GLY A 3 -7.81 14.50 23.32
N GLY A 4 -7.63 13.26 23.75
CA GLY A 4 -6.72 12.33 23.10
C GLY A 4 -7.26 12.11 21.70
N GLY A 5 -6.76 12.88 20.74
CA GLY A 5 -6.98 12.59 19.34
C GLY A 5 -6.28 11.27 19.07
N GLU A 6 -7.03 10.18 18.94
CA GLU A 6 -6.54 8.99 18.26
C GLU A 6 -5.99 9.47 16.93
N MET A 7 -4.67 9.49 16.77
CA MET A 7 -4.06 9.68 15.47
C MET A 7 -4.56 8.51 14.63
N LYS A 8 -5.47 8.80 13.69
CA LYS A 8 -6.00 7.76 12.82
C LYS A 8 -4.81 7.21 12.03
N LYS A 9 -4.46 5.96 12.31
CA LYS A 9 -3.44 5.22 11.55
C LYS A 9 -3.75 5.33 10.05
N LYS A 10 -2.73 5.61 9.26
CA LYS A 10 -2.81 5.75 7.80
C LYS A 10 -2.61 4.38 7.16
N LYS A 11 -3.24 4.17 6.00
CA LYS A 11 -3.11 2.91 5.26
C LYS A 11 -1.88 2.96 4.35
N TYR A 12 -1.07 1.90 4.43
CA TYR A 12 0.11 1.70 3.58
C TYR A 12 0.01 0.38 2.85
N TYR A 13 0.71 0.31 1.72
CA TYR A 13 0.77 -0.84 0.84
C TYR A 13 2.23 -1.19 0.57
N ALA A 14 2.51 -2.48 0.49
CA ALA A 14 3.78 -2.98 -0.02
C ALA A 14 3.50 -3.86 -1.24
N ILE A 15 4.16 -3.53 -2.35
CA ILE A 15 4.20 -4.38 -3.52
C ILE A 15 5.43 -5.26 -3.38
N ASN A 16 5.20 -6.55 -3.11
CA ASN A 16 6.25 -7.53 -3.01
C ASN A 16 6.47 -8.21 -4.36
N TRP A 17 7.74 -8.36 -4.73
CA TRP A 17 8.15 -9.15 -5.88
C TRP A 17 9.30 -10.06 -5.46
N TYR A 18 9.03 -11.36 -5.45
CA TYR A 18 10.03 -12.38 -5.21
C TYR A 18 9.90 -13.51 -6.24
N GLU A 19 11.02 -13.84 -6.89
CA GLU A 19 11.06 -14.80 -8.00
C GLU A 19 10.04 -14.46 -9.10
N CYS A 20 8.97 -15.26 -9.20
CA CYS A 20 7.87 -15.09 -10.16
C CYS A 20 6.53 -14.77 -9.48
N HIS A 21 6.55 -14.42 -8.19
CA HIS A 21 5.36 -14.10 -7.41
C HIS A 21 5.31 -12.60 -7.13
N VAL A 22 4.18 -12.00 -7.45
CA VAL A 22 3.85 -10.62 -7.13
C VAL A 22 2.59 -10.62 -6.27
N TRP A 23 2.64 -9.97 -5.11
CA TRP A 23 1.49 -9.81 -4.24
C TRP A 23 1.54 -8.46 -3.53
N VAL A 24 0.38 -8.01 -3.05
CA VAL A 24 0.24 -6.76 -2.31
C VAL A 24 -0.06 -7.09 -0.85
N GLU A 25 0.74 -6.55 0.06
CA GLU A 25 0.43 -6.51 1.49
C GLU A 25 -0.06 -5.10 1.86
N SER A 26 -0.87 -4.99 2.91
CA SER A 26 -1.32 -3.68 3.39
C SER A 26 -1.56 -3.70 4.89
N GLY A 27 -1.39 -2.54 5.53
CA GLY A 27 -1.59 -2.35 6.96
C GLY A 27 -1.92 -0.92 7.31
N TYR A 28 -2.18 -0.68 8.59
CA TYR A 28 -2.45 0.65 9.15
C TYR A 28 -1.35 1.03 10.13
N TYR A 29 -0.68 2.15 9.91
CA TYR A 29 0.50 2.58 10.65
C TYR A 29 0.41 4.05 11.05
N ASP A 30 1.10 4.43 12.11
CA ASP A 30 1.15 5.80 12.61
C ASP A 30 2.02 6.70 11.71
N ASP A 31 3.09 6.14 11.14
CA ASP A 31 4.01 6.85 10.24
C ASP A 31 4.69 5.92 9.23
N ASP A 32 5.39 6.54 8.27
CA ASP A 32 6.09 5.85 7.18
C ASP A 32 7.18 4.89 7.70
N ASN A 33 7.88 5.25 8.78
CA ASN A 33 8.98 4.46 9.31
C ASN A 33 8.48 3.21 10.07
N GLU A 34 7.32 3.29 10.74
CA GLU A 34 6.63 2.11 11.27
C GLU A 34 6.18 1.18 10.13
N ALA A 35 5.56 1.73 9.08
CA ALA A 35 5.15 0.97 7.91
C ALA A 35 6.34 0.30 7.21
N GLU A 36 7.46 1.02 7.03
CA GLU A 36 8.71 0.49 6.49
C GLU A 36 9.24 -0.68 7.31
N ARG A 37 9.32 -0.53 8.64
CA ARG A 37 9.84 -1.60 9.49
C ARG A 37 9.00 -2.88 9.46
N ASP A 38 7.68 -2.75 9.39
CA ASP A 38 6.79 -3.89 9.46
C ASP A 38 6.59 -4.55 8.09
N LEU A 39 6.42 -3.76 7.04
CA LEU A 39 6.24 -4.27 5.69
C LEU A 39 7.58 -4.77 5.12
N ALA A 40 8.69 -4.02 5.25
CA ALA A 40 9.99 -4.34 4.62
C ALA A 40 10.64 -5.65 5.10
N ARG A 41 10.16 -6.27 6.19
CA ARG A 41 10.80 -7.46 6.80
C ARG A 41 10.91 -8.68 5.90
N ASN A 42 10.11 -8.79 4.84
CA ASN A 42 9.98 -10.04 4.12
C ASN A 42 10.66 -10.10 2.74
N ASN A 43 11.02 -8.99 2.08
CA ASN A 43 11.58 -8.94 0.70
C ASN A 43 12.04 -7.50 0.30
N PRO A 44 12.71 -7.28 -0.85
CA PRO A 44 12.85 -5.95 -1.46
C PRO A 44 11.48 -5.44 -1.94
N GLN A 45 11.07 -4.25 -1.48
CA GLN A 45 9.69 -3.77 -1.65
C GLN A 45 9.65 -2.31 -2.02
N VAL A 46 8.65 -1.95 -2.81
CA VAL A 46 8.18 -0.57 -2.93
C VAL A 46 7.07 -0.39 -1.91
N ILE A 47 7.31 0.48 -0.92
CA ILE A 47 6.30 0.85 0.07
C ILE A 47 5.66 2.15 -0.39
N LEU A 48 4.34 2.14 -0.45
CA LEU A 48 3.53 3.23 -0.99
C LEU A 48 2.49 3.60 0.06
N ASN A 49 2.37 4.89 0.32
CA ASN A 49 1.19 5.40 1.01
C ASN A 49 -0.05 5.29 0.11
N GLN A 50 -1.22 5.62 0.66
CA GLN A 50 -2.48 5.50 -0.07
C GLN A 50 -2.54 6.35 -1.35
N GLU A 51 -1.98 7.56 -1.34
CA GLU A 51 -2.01 8.47 -2.49
C GLU A 51 -1.09 7.95 -3.60
N GLU A 52 0.10 7.46 -3.23
CA GLU A 52 1.06 6.88 -4.17
C GLU A 52 0.55 5.57 -4.77
N MET A 53 -0.07 4.70 -3.97
CA MET A 53 -0.68 3.47 -4.46
C MET A 53 -1.80 3.77 -5.47
N ARG A 54 -2.62 4.80 -5.21
CA ARG A 54 -3.64 5.25 -6.16
C ARG A 54 -3.02 5.71 -7.48
N ALA A 55 -1.95 6.51 -7.42
CA ALA A 55 -1.25 6.96 -8.62
C ALA A 55 -0.69 5.80 -9.45
N VAL A 56 -0.14 4.77 -8.80
CA VAL A 56 0.31 3.54 -9.47
C VAL A 56 -0.84 2.83 -10.16
N VAL A 57 -1.97 2.63 -9.45
CA VAL A 57 -3.16 1.98 -10.03
C VAL A 57 -3.70 2.75 -11.22
N ASP A 58 -3.84 4.07 -11.10
CA ASP A 58 -4.34 4.94 -12.18
C ASP A 58 -3.42 4.88 -13.41
N SER A 59 -2.10 4.85 -13.23
CA SER A 59 -1.13 4.65 -14.33
C SER A 59 -1.30 3.28 -14.97
N VAL A 60 -1.37 2.20 -14.18
CA VAL A 60 -1.50 0.83 -14.70
C VAL A 60 -2.79 0.63 -15.49
N ILE A 61 -3.92 1.15 -15.00
CA ILE A 61 -5.20 1.09 -15.73
C ILE A 61 -5.13 1.87 -17.05
N THR A 62 -4.41 3.00 -17.05
CA THR A 62 -4.22 3.80 -18.27
C THR A 62 -3.39 3.05 -19.32
N ASP A 63 -2.31 2.40 -18.90
CA ASP A 63 -1.43 1.62 -19.80
C ASP A 63 -2.03 0.26 -20.20
N PHE A 64 -2.89 -0.32 -19.37
CA PHE A 64 -3.54 -1.61 -19.58
C PHE A 64 -5.06 -1.50 -19.41
N PRO A 65 -5.78 -0.89 -20.38
CA PRO A 65 -7.22 -0.61 -20.26
C PRO A 65 -8.10 -1.86 -20.20
N ASP A 66 -7.61 -3.00 -20.68
CA ASP A 66 -8.31 -4.29 -20.62
C ASP A 66 -8.16 -5.02 -19.27
N LEU A 67 -7.42 -4.43 -18.32
CA LEU A 67 -7.28 -4.98 -16.97
C LEU A 67 -8.65 -4.96 -16.29
N LYS A 68 -9.26 -6.14 -16.12
CA LYS A 68 -10.55 -6.27 -15.44
C LYS A 68 -10.41 -5.92 -13.97
N VAL A 69 -10.79 -4.70 -13.60
CA VAL A 69 -11.00 -4.32 -12.20
C VAL A 69 -12.29 -5.00 -11.73
N SER A 70 -12.18 -6.16 -11.11
CA SER A 70 -13.29 -6.75 -10.36
C SER A 70 -13.44 -5.96 -9.06
N GLY A 71 -14.34 -4.97 -9.05
CA GLY A 71 -14.77 -4.33 -7.81
C GLY A 71 -15.50 -5.35 -6.94
N SER A 72 -15.03 -5.55 -5.71
CA SER A 72 -15.86 -6.16 -4.66
C SER A 72 -16.90 -5.13 -4.24
N GLU A 73 -18.17 -5.44 -4.50
CA GLU A 73 -19.32 -4.78 -3.86
C GLU A 73 -19.28 -4.93 -2.33
#